data_AF-W4Q831-F1
#
_entry.id   AF-W4Q831-F1
#
_cell.length_a   1.000
_cell.length_b   1.000
_cell.length_c   1.000
_cell.angle_alpha   90.00
_cell.angle_beta   90.00
_cell.angle_gamma   90.00
#
_symmetry.space_group_name_H-M   'P 1'
#
loop_
_entity.id
_entity.type
_entity.pdbx_description
1 polymer ?
#
loop_
_entity_poly.entity_id
_entity_poly.type
_entity_poly.pdbx_seq_one_letter_code
_entity_poly.pdbx_strand_id
1 'polypeptide(L)'
;MITSYEDRNKYKVNITYQVVGDEWNSDIMNEISSNIKGSSIFYMIQGSIEDNNKNLQDLAQDLVRDFSGEVKEGVEEDQFISVSAYNPRWDLSLPLNQNDKMNLQIGVRSVPYSDNVDVTIGTPIITVEH
;
A
#
# COMPACT_ATOMS: atom_id res chain seq x y z
N MET A 1 16.01 0.24 8.41
CA MET A 1 16.48 -1.10 8.83
C MET A 1 17.23 -1.75 7.68
N ILE A 2 18.37 -2.42 7.94
CA ILE A 2 19.07 -3.23 6.93
C ILE A 2 19.05 -4.67 7.40
N THR A 3 18.57 -5.58 6.56
CA THR A 3 18.63 -7.02 6.81
C THR A 3 19.32 -7.73 5.65
N SER A 4 20.04 -8.80 5.95
CA SER A 4 20.72 -9.61 4.93
C SER A 4 20.60 -11.09 5.26
N TYR A 5 20.38 -11.91 4.25
CA TYR A 5 20.31 -13.36 4.40
C TYR A 5 20.81 -14.06 3.13
N GLU A 6 21.23 -15.31 3.28
CA GLU A 6 21.64 -16.15 2.16
C GLU A 6 20.43 -16.88 1.56
N ASP A 7 20.31 -16.85 0.23
CA ASP A 7 19.31 -17.56 -0.55
C ASP A 7 19.98 -18.15 -1.80
N ARG A 8 20.03 -19.50 -1.89
CA ARG A 8 20.63 -20.25 -3.01
C ARG A 8 22.03 -19.74 -3.41
N ASN A 9 22.94 -19.64 -2.44
CA ASN A 9 24.31 -19.14 -2.58
C ASN A 9 24.42 -17.68 -3.09
N LYS A 10 23.36 -16.87 -2.92
CA LYS A 10 23.37 -15.42 -3.16
C LYS A 10 22.95 -14.71 -1.88
N TYR A 11 23.53 -13.55 -1.61
CA TYR A 11 23.07 -12.70 -0.52
C TYR A 11 21.94 -11.80 -1.01
N LYS A 12 20.82 -11.83 -0.30
CA LYS A 12 19.74 -10.85 -0.44
C LYS A 12 19.89 -9.84 0.67
N VAL A 13 19.87 -8.55 0.30
CA VAL A 13 19.93 -7.42 1.23
C VAL A 13 18.66 -6.61 1.05
N ASN A 14 17.93 -6.37 2.14
CA ASN A 14 16.77 -5.50 2.16
C ASN A 14 17.13 -4.22 2.92
N ILE A 15 16.72 -3.09 2.36
CA ILE A 15 16.87 -1.78 2.99
C ILE A 15 15.47 -1.17 3.12
N THR A 16 15.05 -0.93 4.35
CA THR A 16 13.77 -0.27 4.66
C THR A 16 14.04 1.14 5.14
N TYR A 17 13.41 2.10 4.47
CA TYR A 17 13.32 3.50 4.87
C TYR A 17 11.93 3.75 5.46
N GLN A 18 11.86 4.55 6.52
CA GLN A 18 10.60 4.99 7.12
C GLN A 18 10.66 6.51 7.26
N VAL A 19 9.65 7.18 6.71
CA VAL A 19 9.45 8.62 6.82
C VAL A 19 8.13 8.84 7.53
N VAL A 20 8.14 9.65 8.58
CA VAL A 20 6.96 9.99 9.39
C VAL A 20 6.88 11.51 9.46
N GLY A 21 5.69 12.04 9.20
CA GLY A 21 5.40 13.47 9.29
C GLY A 21 3.89 13.70 9.27
N ASP A 22 3.49 14.93 9.59
CA ASP A 22 2.08 15.31 9.68
C ASP A 22 1.49 15.73 8.33
N GLU A 23 2.34 16.04 7.34
CA GLU A 23 1.92 16.50 6.02
C GLU A 23 2.77 15.88 4.90
N TRP A 24 2.17 15.77 3.71
CA TRP A 24 2.88 15.38 2.49
C TRP A 24 3.25 16.60 1.65
N ASN A 25 4.54 16.75 1.31
CA ASN A 25 5.01 17.86 0.48
C ASN A 25 6.10 17.42 -0.53
N SER A 26 6.50 18.33 -1.41
CA SER A 26 7.48 18.05 -2.46
C SER A 26 8.85 17.69 -1.92
N ASP A 27 9.24 18.21 -0.75
CA ASP A 27 10.55 17.96 -0.17
C ASP A 27 10.63 16.51 0.33
N ILE A 28 9.57 16.02 0.98
CA ILE A 28 9.43 14.61 1.38
C ILE A 28 9.46 13.70 0.15
N MET A 29 8.71 14.03 -0.91
CA MET A 29 8.72 13.26 -2.16
C MET A 29 10.11 13.21 -2.81
N ASN A 30 10.82 14.33 -2.82
CA ASN A 30 12.17 14.43 -3.36
C ASN A 30 13.16 13.61 -2.52
N GLU A 31 13.04 13.64 -1.19
CA GLU A 31 13.87 12.83 -0.30
C GLU A 31 13.65 11.33 -0.56
N ILE A 32 12.40 10.88 -0.65
CA ILE A 32 12.06 9.48 -0.92
C ILE A 32 12.59 9.04 -2.29
N SER A 33 12.30 9.80 -3.35
CA SER A 33 12.66 9.44 -4.73
C SER A 33 14.18 9.48 -5.00
N SER A 34 14.93 10.35 -4.32
CA SER A 34 16.38 10.45 -4.49
C SER A 34 17.17 9.38 -3.74
N ASN A 35 16.65 8.90 -2.61
CA ASN A 35 17.36 7.97 -1.72
C ASN A 35 16.96 6.51 -1.91
N ILE A 36 15.75 6.21 -2.38
CA ILE A 36 15.30 4.83 -2.58
C ILE A 36 15.72 4.35 -3.97
N LYS A 37 16.68 3.43 -4.00
CA LYS A 37 17.20 2.81 -5.23
C LYS A 37 17.22 1.29 -5.09
N GLY A 38 16.87 0.59 -6.16
CA GLY A 38 16.90 -0.86 -6.19
C GLY A 38 16.26 -1.42 -7.46
N SER A 39 16.50 -2.70 -7.73
CA SER A 39 15.84 -3.42 -8.84
C SER A 39 14.39 -3.76 -8.54
N SER A 40 13.99 -3.72 -7.26
CA SER A 40 12.62 -3.92 -6.83
C SER A 40 12.36 -2.97 -5.67
N ILE A 41 11.40 -2.07 -5.86
CA ILE A 41 11.02 -1.06 -4.89
C ILE A 41 9.56 -1.32 -4.52
N PHE A 42 9.31 -1.35 -3.21
CA PHE A 42 8.02 -1.57 -2.61
C PHE A 42 7.70 -0.38 -1.72
N TYR A 43 6.48 0.11 -1.80
CA TYR A 43 6.01 1.25 -1.04
C TYR A 43 4.89 0.82 -0.12
N MET A 44 4.94 1.28 1.11
CA MET A 44 3.82 1.24 2.05
C MET A 44 3.58 2.66 2.52
N ILE A 45 2.38 3.18 2.27
CA ILE A 45 1.97 4.54 2.61
C ILE A 45 0.80 4.44 3.56
N GLN A 46 0.88 5.14 4.68
CA GLN A 46 -0.17 5.21 5.69
C GLN A 46 -0.56 6.67 5.89
N GLY A 47 -1.85 6.93 6.02
CA GLY A 47 -2.39 8.26 6.29
C GLY A 47 -3.77 8.16 6.92
N SER A 48 -4.24 9.27 7.47
CA SER A 48 -5.58 9.41 8.03
C SER A 48 -6.28 10.55 7.32
N ILE A 49 -7.55 10.36 6.97
CA ILE A 49 -8.39 11.39 6.37
C ILE A 49 -9.63 11.59 7.23
N GLU A 50 -10.05 12.84 7.39
CA GLU A 50 -11.36 13.16 7.98
C GLU A 50 -12.41 12.99 6.87
N ASP A 51 -13.24 11.95 6.96
CA ASP A 51 -14.26 11.65 5.95
C ASP A 51 -15.57 11.21 6.60
N ASN A 52 -16.43 12.19 6.86
CA ASN A 52 -17.67 12.00 7.59
C ASN A 52 -18.80 11.47 6.68
N ASN A 53 -18.57 11.28 5.37
CA ASN A 53 -19.63 11.09 4.39
C ASN A 53 -19.42 9.95 3.38
N LYS A 54 -18.21 9.40 3.21
CA LYS A 54 -18.01 8.27 2.30
C LYS A 54 -18.18 6.93 2.98
N ASN A 55 -18.83 6.01 2.25
CA ASN A 55 -18.73 4.60 2.54
C ASN A 55 -17.27 4.14 2.35
N LEU A 56 -16.73 3.35 3.30
CA LEU A 56 -15.35 2.84 3.24
C LEU A 56 -15.06 2.06 1.95
N GLN A 57 -16.05 1.35 1.42
CA GLN A 57 -15.96 0.61 0.18
C GLN A 57 -15.81 1.54 -1.03
N ASP A 58 -16.59 2.62 -1.09
CA ASP A 58 -16.50 3.62 -2.16
C ASP A 58 -15.13 4.31 -2.12
N LEU A 59 -14.63 4.64 -0.92
CA LEU A 59 -13.29 5.19 -0.74
C LEU A 59 -12.20 4.23 -1.23
N ALA A 60 -12.28 2.95 -0.87
CA ALA A 60 -11.32 1.94 -1.34
C ALA A 60 -11.34 1.80 -2.87
N GLN A 61 -12.52 1.77 -3.49
CA GLN A 61 -12.67 1.69 -4.95
C GLN A 61 -12.17 2.94 -5.66
N ASP A 62 -12.45 4.13 -5.11
CA ASP A 62 -11.94 5.40 -5.62
C ASP A 62 -10.41 5.41 -5.61
N LEU A 63 -9.79 5.00 -4.51
CA LEU A 63 -8.33 4.92 -4.41
C LEU A 63 -7.74 3.96 -5.44
N VAL A 64 -8.32 2.76 -5.61
CA VAL A 64 -7.86 1.81 -6.64
C VAL A 64 -7.94 2.45 -8.04
N ARG A 65 -9.03 3.16 -8.33
CA ARG A 65 -9.23 3.85 -9.62
C ARG A 65 -8.22 4.97 -9.83
N ASP A 66 -7.89 5.74 -8.79
CA ASP A 66 -6.90 6.81 -8.84
C ASP A 66 -5.50 6.27 -9.16
N PHE A 67 -5.19 5.06 -8.68
CA PHE A 67 -3.98 4.33 -9.08
C PHE A 67 -4.06 3.69 -10.47
N SER A 68 -5.16 3.87 -11.23
CA SER A 68 -5.43 3.15 -12.49
C SER A 68 -5.41 1.63 -12.33
N GLY A 69 -5.82 1.13 -11.16
CA GLY A 69 -5.92 -0.29 -10.85
C GLY A 69 -7.30 -0.87 -11.14
N GLU A 70 -7.37 -2.20 -11.15
CA GLU A 70 -8.59 -2.98 -11.22
C GLU A 70 -8.68 -3.87 -9.97
N VAL A 71 -9.80 -3.81 -9.25
CA VAL A 71 -10.05 -4.67 -8.09
C VAL A 71 -10.11 -6.14 -8.53
N LYS A 72 -9.42 -7.02 -7.79
CA LYS A 72 -9.41 -8.47 -8.06
C LYS A 72 -10.13 -9.27 -6.98
N GLU A 73 -9.89 -8.90 -5.72
CA GLU A 73 -10.59 -9.48 -4.56
C GLU A 73 -10.68 -8.42 -3.45
N GLY A 74 -11.54 -8.67 -2.47
CA GLY A 74 -11.63 -7.82 -1.29
C GLY A 74 -12.27 -8.54 -0.11
N VAL A 75 -11.98 -8.00 1.08
CA VAL A 75 -12.58 -8.36 2.36
C VAL A 75 -13.33 -7.14 2.87
N GLU A 76 -14.55 -7.34 3.31
CA GLU A 76 -15.42 -6.32 3.88
C GLU A 76 -15.90 -6.76 5.26
N GLU A 77 -15.60 -5.93 6.25
CA GLU A 77 -15.99 -6.06 7.65
C GLU A 77 -16.57 -4.72 8.13
N ASP A 78 -17.31 -4.72 9.25
CA ASP A 78 -18.09 -3.57 9.74
C ASP A 78 -17.32 -2.24 9.80
N GLN A 79 -16.02 -2.29 10.09
CA GLN A 79 -15.16 -1.12 10.27
C GLN A 79 -13.90 -1.15 9.40
N PHE A 80 -13.84 -2.08 8.45
CA PHE A 80 -12.62 -2.35 7.70
C PHE A 80 -12.90 -2.91 6.32
N ILE A 81 -12.24 -2.32 5.32
CA ILE A 81 -12.22 -2.79 3.94
C ILE A 81 -10.77 -3.06 3.56
N SER A 82 -10.51 -4.22 2.96
CA SER A 82 -9.22 -4.54 2.35
C SER A 82 -9.44 -4.96 0.91
N VAL A 83 -8.73 -4.33 -0.03
CA VAL A 83 -8.87 -4.59 -1.46
C VAL A 83 -7.52 -4.94 -2.06
N SER A 84 -7.46 -6.08 -2.76
CA SER A 84 -6.34 -6.46 -3.62
C SER A 84 -6.66 -6.06 -5.05
N ALA A 85 -5.76 -5.31 -5.69
CA ALA A 85 -5.95 -4.76 -7.02
C ALA A 85 -4.72 -4.97 -7.91
N TYR A 86 -4.95 -4.82 -9.22
CA TYR A 86 -3.92 -4.95 -10.24
C TYR A 86 -3.85 -3.71 -11.14
N ASN A 87 -2.65 -3.14 -11.25
CA ASN A 87 -2.31 -2.10 -12.19
C ASN A 87 -1.39 -2.67 -13.29
N PRO A 88 -1.83 -2.72 -14.57
CA PRO A 88 -1.03 -3.28 -15.66
C PRO A 88 0.22 -2.45 -16.01
N ARG A 89 0.36 -1.24 -15.47
CA ARG A 89 1.52 -0.35 -15.69
C ARG A 89 2.68 -0.60 -14.73
N TRP A 90 2.54 -1.49 -13.76
CA TRP A 90 3.59 -1.80 -12.77
C TRP A 90 4.20 -3.18 -13.02
N ASP A 91 5.53 -3.23 -13.05
CA ASP A 91 6.29 -4.42 -13.43
C ASP A 91 6.21 -5.55 -12.39
N LEU A 92 6.18 -5.18 -11.10
CA LEU A 92 6.15 -6.14 -9.99
C LEU A 92 4.72 -6.55 -9.70
N SER A 93 4.48 -7.85 -9.57
CA SER A 93 3.18 -8.42 -9.18
C SER A 93 3.34 -9.73 -8.44
N LEU A 94 2.36 -10.04 -7.58
CA LEU A 94 2.24 -11.31 -6.89
C LEU A 94 1.09 -12.13 -7.50
N PRO A 95 1.24 -13.45 -7.62
CA PRO A 95 0.12 -14.31 -7.98
C PRO A 95 -0.94 -14.26 -6.88
N LEU A 96 -2.18 -14.01 -7.26
CA LEU A 96 -3.34 -14.06 -6.38
C LEU A 96 -3.92 -15.49 -6.35
N ASN A 97 -4.03 -16.07 -7.55
CA ASN A 97 -4.44 -17.43 -7.80
C ASN A 97 -3.73 -17.94 -9.08
N GLN A 98 -4.21 -19.02 -9.70
CA GLN A 98 -3.58 -19.58 -10.90
C GLN A 98 -3.64 -18.64 -12.12
N ASN A 99 -4.64 -17.77 -12.20
CA ASN A 99 -4.93 -16.95 -13.38
C ASN A 99 -4.84 -15.43 -13.11
N ASP A 100 -4.85 -15.01 -11.84
CA ASP A 100 -4.82 -13.61 -11.44
C ASP A 100 -3.56 -13.21 -10.69
N LYS A 101 -3.26 -11.92 -10.75
CA LYS A 101 -2.16 -11.27 -10.05
C LYS A 101 -2.64 -9.98 -9.41
N MET A 102 -1.94 -9.56 -8.37
CA MET A 102 -2.12 -8.26 -7.73
C MET A 102 -0.77 -7.54 -7.63
N ASN A 103 -0.82 -6.22 -7.55
CA ASN A 103 0.35 -5.40 -7.26
C ASN A 103 0.01 -4.12 -6.50
N LEU A 104 -1.21 -4.04 -5.99
CA LEU A 104 -1.71 -2.97 -5.15
C LEU A 104 -2.60 -3.61 -4.09
N GLN A 105 -2.41 -3.21 -2.84
CA GLN A 105 -3.34 -3.54 -1.75
C GLN A 105 -3.71 -2.26 -1.01
N ILE A 106 -5.01 -2.08 -0.75
CA ILE A 106 -5.54 -0.91 -0.04
C ILE A 106 -6.36 -1.40 1.14
N GLY A 107 -5.97 -0.99 2.35
CA GLY A 107 -6.73 -1.14 3.57
C GLY A 107 -7.33 0.19 3.98
N VAL A 108 -8.61 0.20 4.32
CA VAL A 108 -9.37 1.36 4.77
C VAL A 108 -10.08 1.00 6.07
N ARG A 109 -9.80 1.71 7.15
CA ARG A 109 -10.33 1.42 8.49
C ARG A 109 -10.98 2.66 9.10
N SER A 110 -12.24 2.54 9.54
CA SER A 110 -12.87 3.62 10.32
C SER A 110 -12.27 3.69 11.73
N VAL A 111 -11.98 4.89 12.23
CA VAL A 111 -11.49 5.09 13.59
C VAL A 111 -12.68 5.15 14.56
N PRO A 112 -12.75 4.29 15.59
CA PRO A 112 -13.86 4.33 16.55
C PRO A 112 -13.99 5.70 17.23
N TYR A 113 -15.23 6.20 17.31
CA TYR A 113 -15.57 7.47 17.96
C TYR A 113 -14.90 8.71 17.31
N SER A 114 -14.54 8.61 16.04
CA SER A 114 -13.97 9.69 15.24
C SER A 114 -14.57 9.63 13.84
N ASP A 115 -14.58 10.78 13.14
CA ASP A 115 -14.91 10.84 11.72
C ASP A 115 -13.69 10.55 10.83
N ASN A 116 -12.59 10.11 11.43
CA ASN A 116 -11.37 9.76 10.72
C ASN A 116 -11.43 8.35 10.14
N VAL A 117 -10.78 8.21 9.00
CA VAL A 117 -10.57 6.95 8.30
C VAL A 117 -9.07 6.79 8.04
N ASP A 118 -8.50 5.71 8.55
CA ASP A 118 -7.11 5.35 8.29
C ASP A 118 -7.01 4.58 6.98
N VAL A 119 -6.08 5.00 6.13
CA VAL A 119 -5.81 4.40 4.82
C VAL A 119 -4.38 3.88 4.81
N THR A 120 -4.23 2.61 4.45
CA THR A 120 -2.93 1.98 4.20
C THR A 120 -2.88 1.48 2.76
N ILE A 121 -1.86 1.88 2.01
CA ILE A 121 -1.62 1.46 0.62
C ILE A 121 -0.29 0.73 0.56
N GLY A 122 -0.30 -0.49 0.04
CA GLY A 122 0.89 -1.33 -0.14
C GLY A 122 1.12 -1.71 -1.60
N THR A 123 2.38 -1.72 -2.02
CA THR A 123 2.81 -2.29 -3.31
C THR A 123 3.85 -3.38 -3.08
N PRO A 124 3.60 -4.65 -3.47
CA PRO A 124 2.34 -5.20 -3.94
C PRO A 124 1.31 -5.46 -2.82
N ILE A 125 1.78 -5.63 -1.57
CA ILE A 125 0.97 -6.00 -0.40
C ILE A 125 1.32 -5.15 0.81
N ILE A 126 0.40 -5.07 1.76
CA ILE A 126 0.61 -4.48 3.08
C ILE A 126 1.31 -5.53 3.95
N THR A 127 2.48 -5.19 4.49
CA THR A 127 3.27 -6.12 5.33
C THR A 127 3.21 -5.79 6.82
N VAL A 128 2.61 -4.65 7.18
CA VAL A 128 2.37 -4.24 8.56
C VAL A 128 0.99 -3.60 8.60
N GLU A 129 0.07 -4.19 9.36
CA GLU A 129 -1.17 -3.55 9.76
C GLU A 129 -1.06 -3.12 11.22
N HIS A 130 -1.71 -2.01 11.55
CA HIS A 130 -1.82 -1.47 12.90
C HIS A 130 -3.28 -1.43 13.33
#